data_AF-A0A811ASJ7-F1
#
_entry.id   AF-A0A811ASJ7-F1
#
_cell.length_a   1.000
_cell.length_b   1.000
_cell.length_c   1.000
_cell.angle_alpha   90.00
_cell.angle_beta   90.00
_cell.angle_gamma   90.00
#
_symmetry.space_group_name_H-M   'P 1'
#
loop_
_entity.id
_entity.type
_entity.pdbx_description
1 polymer ?
#
loop_
_entity_poly.entity_id
_entity_poly.type
_entity_poly.pdbx_seq_one_letter_code
_entity_poly.pdbx_strand_id
1 'polypeptide(L)'
;MLNMQQHPSAIASLRNQLAAGHIANLTDFWREAESLNVPLVTPVEGAEDEREVTFLWRARHPLQGVYLRLNRVTDKEHVEKE
;
A
#
# COMPACT_ATOMS: atom_id res chain seq x y z
N MET A 1 4.05 -19.20 4.04
CA MET A 1 3.20 -18.24 3.30
C MET A 1 2.58 -17.31 4.33
N LEU A 2 2.72 -15.99 4.19
CA LEU A 2 1.97 -15.05 5.02
C LEU A 2 0.48 -15.28 4.73
N ASN A 3 -0.30 -15.64 5.75
CA ASN A 3 -1.75 -15.77 5.61
C ASN A 3 -2.33 -14.36 5.46
N MET A 4 -2.46 -13.90 4.22
CA MET A 4 -2.92 -12.56 3.87
C MET A 4 -4.41 -12.56 3.56
N GLN A 5 -5.24 -13.13 4.45
CA GLN A 5 -6.69 -12.88 4.38
C GLN A 5 -6.93 -11.40 4.66
N GLN A 6 -6.93 -10.60 3.59
CA GLN A 6 -7.31 -9.21 3.60
C GLN A 6 -8.78 -9.10 3.19
N HIS A 7 -9.51 -8.15 3.77
CA HIS A 7 -10.90 -7.87 3.42
C HIS A 7 -10.93 -6.97 2.16
N PRO A 8 -11.30 -7.49 0.98
CA PRO A 8 -11.14 -6.76 -0.28
C PRO A 8 -11.95 -5.46 -0.32
N SER A 9 -13.12 -5.46 0.31
CA SER A 9 -13.99 -4.27 0.42
C SER A 9 -13.36 -3.14 1.25
N ALA A 10 -12.66 -3.48 2.34
CA ALA A 10 -11.98 -2.49 3.18
C ALA A 10 -10.76 -1.88 2.47
N ILE A 11 -10.01 -2.70 1.71
CA ILE A 11 -8.93 -2.18 0.89
C ILE A 11 -9.46 -1.25 -0.21
N ALA A 12 -10.54 -1.64 -0.89
CA ALA A 12 -11.18 -0.80 -1.90
C ALA A 12 -11.68 0.53 -1.32
N SER A 13 -12.27 0.52 -0.11
CA SER A 13 -12.68 1.73 0.62
C SER A 13 -11.51 2.69 0.83
N LEU A 14 -10.41 2.24 1.44
CA LEU A 14 -9.22 3.06 1.67
C LEU A 14 -8.62 3.60 0.35
N ARG A 15 -8.55 2.75 -0.69
CA ARG A 15 -8.04 3.16 -2.00
C ARG A 15 -8.92 4.22 -2.65
N ASN A 16 -10.24 4.11 -2.54
CA ASN A 16 -11.17 5.11 -3.05
C ASN A 16 -11.03 6.45 -2.31
N GLN A 17 -10.82 6.41 -0.97
CA GLN A 17 -10.55 7.62 -0.19
C GLN A 17 -9.24 8.30 -0.62
N LEU A 18 -8.19 7.52 -0.92
CA LEU A 18 -6.93 8.04 -1.46
C LEU A 18 -7.10 8.63 -2.87
N ALA A 19 -7.79 7.92 -3.75
CA ALA A 19 -8.03 8.33 -5.14
C ALA A 19 -8.88 9.61 -5.23
N ALA A 20 -9.78 9.83 -4.27
CA ALA A 20 -10.57 11.06 -4.19
C ALA A 20 -9.71 12.32 -3.93
N GLY A 21 -8.44 12.17 -3.55
CA GLY A 21 -7.51 13.28 -3.30
C GLY A 21 -7.84 14.09 -2.04
N HIS A 22 -8.89 13.72 -1.30
CA HIS A 22 -9.28 14.35 -0.05
C HIS A 22 -9.80 13.30 0.95
N ILE A 23 -9.09 13.17 2.07
CA ILE A 23 -9.49 12.32 3.20
C ILE A 23 -10.28 13.18 4.17
N ALA A 24 -11.61 13.02 4.20
CA ALA A 24 -12.51 13.85 5.00
C ALA A 24 -12.29 13.72 6.51
N ASN A 25 -11.98 12.51 6.99
CA ASN A 25 -11.65 12.26 8.40
C ASN A 25 -10.37 11.43 8.50
N LEU A 26 -9.26 12.13 8.75
CA LEU A 26 -7.94 11.51 8.83
C LEU A 26 -7.82 10.53 10.00
N THR A 27 -8.54 10.75 11.11
CA THR A 27 -8.52 9.85 12.27
C THR A 27 -9.15 8.51 11.94
N ASP A 28 -10.31 8.52 11.28
CA ASP A 28 -11.01 7.29 10.92
C ASP A 28 -10.30 6.56 9.78
N PHE A 29 -9.72 7.29 8.82
CA PHE A 29 -8.85 6.71 7.80
C PHE A 29 -7.70 5.91 8.41
N TRP A 30 -6.97 6.48 9.37
CA TRP A 30 -5.85 5.76 9.99
C TRP A 30 -6.32 4.60 10.87
N ARG A 31 -7.48 4.73 11.53
CA ARG A 31 -8.07 3.63 12.29
C ARG A 31 -8.46 2.45 11.39
N GLU A 32 -9.03 2.73 10.22
CA GLU A 32 -9.34 1.72 9.20
C GLU A 32 -8.05 1.09 8.68
N ALA A 33 -7.04 1.90 8.33
CA ALA A 33 -5.74 1.40 7.86
C ALA A 33 -5.01 0.52 8.89
N GLU A 34 -5.05 0.88 10.18
CA GLU A 34 -4.48 0.11 11.29
C GLU A 34 -5.22 -1.22 11.52
N SER A 35 -6.49 -1.33 11.11
CA SER A 35 -7.26 -2.59 11.21
C SER A 35 -6.92 -3.60 10.11
N LEU A 36 -6.18 -3.20 9.08
CA LEU A 36 -5.82 -4.04 7.95
C LEU A 36 -4.36 -4.49 8.02
N ASN A 37 -4.09 -5.63 7.38
CA ASN A 37 -2.71 -6.02 7.12
C ASN A 37 -2.09 -5.02 6.13
N VAL A 38 -0.93 -4.46 6.47
CA VAL A 38 -0.16 -3.57 5.60
C VAL A 38 1.15 -4.25 5.14
N PRO A 39 1.62 -4.01 3.90
CA PRO A 39 1.03 -3.15 2.87
C PRO A 39 -0.30 -3.70 2.33
N LEU A 40 -1.13 -2.83 1.76
CA LEU A 40 -2.38 -3.26 1.13
C LEU A 40 -2.02 -3.93 -0.20
N VAL A 41 -2.47 -5.16 -0.42
CA VAL A 41 -2.12 -5.93 -1.63
C VAL A 41 -3.41 -6.39 -2.31
N THR A 42 -3.60 -5.98 -3.55
CA THR A 42 -4.74 -6.43 -4.35
C THR A 42 -4.27 -7.09 -5.64
N PRO A 43 -4.92 -8.17 -6.09
CA PRO A 43 -4.68 -8.72 -7.41
C PRO A 43 -5.05 -7.69 -8.49
N VAL A 44 -4.31 -7.68 -9.58
CA VAL A 44 -4.69 -6.96 -10.80
C VAL A 44 -5.68 -7.83 -11.57
N GLU A 45 -6.84 -7.27 -11.92
CA GLU A 45 -7.84 -7.99 -12.70
C GLU A 45 -7.27 -8.33 -14.09
N GLY A 46 -7.31 -9.61 -14.45
CA GLY A 46 -6.78 -10.10 -15.74
C GLY A 46 -5.28 -10.39 -15.77
N ALA A 47 -4.54 -10.20 -14.67
CA ALA A 47 -3.10 -10.51 -14.59
C ALA A 47 -2.77 -11.36 -13.34
N GLU A 48 -2.69 -12.68 -13.51
CA GLU A 48 -2.57 -13.65 -12.41
C GLU A 48 -1.30 -13.49 -11.56
N ASP A 49 -0.23 -12.96 -12.14
CA ASP A 49 1.07 -12.77 -11.47
C ASP A 49 1.31 -11.34 -10.99
N GLU A 50 0.38 -10.42 -11.28
CA GLU A 50 0.54 -9.01 -10.91
C GLU A 50 -0.27 -8.62 -9.68
N ARG A 51 0.33 -7.79 -8.84
CA ARG A 51 -0.30 -7.27 -7.62
C ARG A 51 -0.09 -5.76 -7.55
N GLU A 52 -1.15 -5.03 -7.23
CA GLU A 52 -1.04 -3.65 -6.81
C GLU A 52 -0.71 -3.63 -5.31
N VAL A 53 0.37 -2.93 -4.96
CA VAL A 53 0.84 -2.84 -3.57
C VAL A 53 0.84 -1.37 -3.13
N THR A 54 0.00 -1.05 -2.16
CA THR A 54 -0.10 0.31 -1.60
C THR A 54 0.60 0.36 -0.24
N PHE A 55 1.61 1.21 -0.13
CA PHE A 55 2.30 1.51 1.12
C PHE A 55 1.73 2.79 1.73
N LEU A 56 1.45 2.75 3.03
CA LEU A 56 0.96 3.91 3.78
C LEU A 56 2.04 4.35 4.76
N TRP A 57 2.26 5.66 4.85
CA TRP A 57 3.18 6.26 5.81
C TRP A 57 2.49 7.38 6.58
N ARG A 58 2.60 7.36 7.90
CA ARG A 58 2.11 8.41 8.81
C ARG A 58 3.28 9.00 9.58
N ALA A 59 3.57 10.28 9.35
CA ALA A 59 4.59 11.00 10.11
C ALA A 59 3.96 11.90 11.19
N ARG A 60 4.62 12.01 12.35
CA ARG A 60 4.24 12.99 13.40
C ARG A 60 4.75 14.40 13.10
N HIS A 61 5.75 14.51 12.24
CA HIS A 61 6.41 15.76 11.86
C HIS A 61 6.69 15.75 10.35
N PRO A 62 6.82 16.91 9.70
CA PRO A 62 7.20 16.99 8.28
C PRO A 62 8.51 16.25 8.00
N LEU A 63 8.55 15.53 6.88
CA LEU A 63 9.74 14.85 6.38
C LEU A 63 10.13 15.45 5.03
N GLN A 64 11.42 15.45 4.73
CA GLN A 64 11.92 15.85 3.39
C GLN A 64 11.54 14.83 2.31
N GLY A 65 11.32 13.58 2.71
CA GLY A 65 10.86 12.50 1.83
C GLY A 65 10.68 11.21 2.63
N VAL A 66 9.97 10.25 2.02
CA VAL A 66 9.82 8.88 2.53
C VAL A 66 10.43 7.96 1.49
N TYR A 67 11.50 7.24 1.86
CA TYR A 67 12.15 6.29 0.98
C TYR A 67 11.64 4.89 1.27
N LEU A 68 11.12 4.24 0.24
CA LEU A 68 10.69 2.85 0.31
C LEU A 68 11.79 1.96 -0.28
N ARG A 69 12.40 1.12 0.56
CA ARG A 69 13.38 0.11 0.14
C ARG A 69 12.73 -1.27 0.11
N LEU A 70 12.33 -1.68 -1.08
CA LEU A 70 11.88 -3.02 -1.44
C LEU A 70 13.05 -3.85 -1.95
N ASN A 71 13.33 -4.95 -1.27
CA ASN A 71 14.36 -5.92 -1.68
C ASN A 71 14.06 -6.46 -3.07
N ARG A 72 15.09 -6.53 -3.91
CA ARG A 72 15.10 -6.95 -5.32
C ARG A 72 14.23 -6.12 -6.26
N VAL A 73 13.67 -5.01 -5.79
CA VAL A 73 12.82 -4.12 -6.60
C VAL A 73 13.41 -2.72 -6.67
N THR A 74 13.81 -2.16 -5.52
CA THR A 74 14.35 -0.80 -5.41
C THR A 74 15.83 -0.74 -5.08
N ASP A 75 16.41 -1.81 -4.53
CA ASP A 75 17.85 -1.95 -4.30
C ASP A 75 18.51 -2.62 -5.51
N LYS A 76 18.58 -1.88 -6.61
CA LYS A 76 19.20 -2.36 -7.85
C LYS A 76 20.72 -2.31 -7.78
N GLU A 77 21.32 -3.27 -7.08
CA GLU A 77 22.65 -3.79 -7.45
C GLU A 77 22.53 -5.00 -8.40
N HIS A 78 21.37 -5.66 -8.47
CA HIS A 78 21.16 -6.87 -9.31
C HIS A 78 19.77 -6.92 -9.96
N VAL A 79 19.45 -6.01 -10.88
CA VAL A 79 18.34 -6.26 -11.82
C VAL A 79 18.97 -6.59 -13.16
N GLU A 80 18.79 -7.85 -13.61
CA GLU A 80 19.17 -8.27 -14.95
C GLU A 80 18.53 -7.32 -15.96
N LYS A 81 19.37 -6.81 -16.86
CA LYS A 81 18.91 -6.01 -18.00
C LYS A 81 18.44 -7.02 -19.04
N GLU A 82 17.14 -7.20 -19.15
CA GLU A 82 16.52 -7.78 -20.35
C GLU A 82 16.47 -6.74 -21.48
#